data_AF-K2EQ00-F1
#
_entry.id   AF-K2EQ00-F1
#
_cell.length_a   1.000
_cell.length_b   1.000
_cell.length_c   1.000
_cell.angle_alpha   90.00
_cell.angle_beta   90.00
_cell.angle_gamma   90.00
#
_symmetry.space_group_name_H-M   'P 1'
#
loop_
_entity.id
_entity.type
_entity.pdbx_description
1 polymer ?
#
loop_
_entity_poly.entity_id
_entity_poly.type
_entity_poly.pdbx_seq_one_letter_code
_entity_poly.pdbx_strand_id
1 'polypeptide(L)'
;MPKAVHKIRKNVSDVKREVLKQMLTLAASGFGLVAALAWNNLIQEIVAQYIKPMLGGASGIISLLIYAILVTVLAVVVTYNLSKLVKN
;
A
#
# COMPACT_ATOMS: atom_id res chain seq x y z
N MET A 1 -33.48 35.09 -4.70
CA MET A 1 -33.06 34.06 -5.69
C MET A 1 -34.02 32.88 -5.63
N PRO A 2 -34.48 32.33 -6.78
CA PRO A 2 -35.43 31.22 -6.81
C PRO A 2 -34.79 29.91 -6.31
N LYS A 3 -35.52 29.15 -5.48
CA LYS A 3 -35.06 27.91 -4.80
C LYS A 3 -34.49 26.85 -5.76
N ALA A 4 -34.92 26.86 -7.02
CA ALA A 4 -34.44 25.95 -8.06
C ALA A 4 -32.93 26.11 -8.35
N VAL A 5 -32.41 27.34 -8.38
CA VAL A 5 -31.00 27.62 -8.71
C VAL A 5 -30.06 27.10 -7.62
N HIS A 6 -30.46 27.22 -6.35
CA HIS A 6 -29.68 26.70 -5.23
C HIS A 6 -29.59 25.17 -5.25
N LYS A 7 -30.70 24.49 -5.56
CA LYS A 7 -30.76 23.02 -5.65
C LYS A 7 -29.86 22.48 -6.77
N ILE A 8 -29.88 23.12 -7.93
CA ILE A 8 -29.03 22.75 -9.08
C ILE A 8 -27.54 22.91 -8.74
N ARG A 9 -27.15 24.05 -8.16
CA ARG A 9 -25.75 24.31 -7.79
C ARG A 9 -25.23 23.29 -6.77
N LYS A 10 -26.06 22.91 -5.79
CA LYS A 10 -25.72 21.90 -4.78
C LYS A 10 -25.50 20.51 -5.40
N ASN A 11 -26.39 20.08 -6.29
CA ASN A 11 -26.24 18.80 -6.99
C ASN A 11 -24.95 18.75 -7.83
N VAL A 12 -24.58 19.84 -8.51
CA VAL A 12 -23.34 19.90 -9.28
C VAL A 12 -22.10 19.79 -8.38
N SER A 13 -22.11 20.45 -7.21
CA SER A 13 -21.00 20.30 -6.25
C SER A 13 -20.91 18.89 -5.67
N ASP A 14 -22.05 18.23 -5.43
CA ASP A 14 -22.09 16.86 -4.91
C ASP A 14 -21.53 15.88 -5.94
N VAL A 15 -21.90 16.03 -7.22
CA VAL A 15 -21.34 15.22 -8.33
C VAL A 15 -19.83 15.43 -8.46
N LYS A 16 -19.35 16.69 -8.44
CA LYS A 16 -17.91 16.98 -8.51
C LYS A 16 -17.16 16.33 -7.35
N ARG A 17 -17.72 16.37 -6.14
CA ARG A 17 -17.11 15.75 -4.96
C ARG A 17 -17.02 14.23 -5.12
N GLU A 18 -18.07 13.59 -5.64
CA GLU A 18 -18.08 12.15 -5.84
C GLU A 18 -17.07 11.70 -6.91
N VAL A 19 -16.96 12.44 -8.01
CA VAL A 19 -15.92 12.19 -9.03
C VAL A 19 -14.52 12.29 -8.42
N LEU A 20 -14.25 13.33 -7.62
CA LEU A 20 -12.94 13.49 -6.95
C LEU A 20 -12.64 12.35 -5.97
N LYS A 21 -13.63 11.89 -5.20
CA LYS A 21 -13.46 10.71 -4.33
C LYS A 21 -13.12 9.48 -5.15
N GLN A 22 -13.81 9.25 -6.26
CA GLN A 22 -13.56 8.09 -7.12
C GLN A 22 -12.15 8.15 -7.72
N MET A 23 -11.73 9.31 -8.21
CA MET A 23 -10.37 9.54 -8.70
C MET A 23 -9.32 9.27 -7.62
N LEU A 24 -9.55 9.75 -6.38
CA LEU A 24 -8.67 9.49 -5.25
C LEU A 24 -8.58 7.99 -4.93
N THR A 25 -9.71 7.30 -4.90
CA THR A 25 -9.75 5.84 -4.67
C THR A 25 -8.99 5.08 -5.76
N LEU A 26 -9.19 5.43 -7.04
CA LEU A 26 -8.48 4.80 -8.16
C LEU A 26 -6.97 5.06 -8.07
N ALA A 27 -6.56 6.31 -7.83
CA ALA A 27 -5.16 6.67 -7.69
C ALA A 27 -4.52 5.96 -6.49
N ALA A 28 -5.16 6.00 -5.32
CA ALA A 28 -4.65 5.35 -4.11
C ALA A 28 -4.55 3.83 -4.28
N SER A 29 -5.52 3.21 -4.96
CA SER A 29 -5.49 1.76 -5.25
C SER A 29 -4.35 1.41 -6.22
N GLY A 30 -4.18 2.20 -7.28
CA GLY A 30 -3.09 2.02 -8.25
C GLY A 30 -1.71 2.19 -7.59
N PHE A 31 -1.52 3.25 -6.80
CA PHE A 31 -0.27 3.46 -6.06
C PHE A 31 -0.06 2.43 -4.95
N GLY A 32 -1.13 1.94 -4.31
CA GLY A 32 -1.06 0.86 -3.34
C GLY A 32 -0.50 -0.42 -3.95
N LEU A 33 -0.92 -0.77 -5.17
CA LEU A 33 -0.37 -1.91 -5.92
C LEU A 33 1.10 -1.69 -6.28
N VAL A 34 1.46 -0.53 -6.80
CA VAL A 34 2.86 -0.20 -7.14
C VAL A 34 3.75 -0.25 -5.90
N ALA A 35 3.28 0.29 -4.76
CA ALA A 35 4.00 0.25 -3.50
C ALA A 35 4.19 -1.18 -2.99
N ALA A 36 3.17 -2.03 -3.07
CA ALA A 36 3.26 -3.44 -2.69
C ALA A 36 4.32 -4.18 -3.53
N LEU A 37 4.35 -3.94 -4.84
CA LEU A 37 5.34 -4.53 -5.74
C LEU A 37 6.76 -4.01 -5.45
N ALA A 38 6.91 -2.71 -5.18
CA ALA A 38 8.20 -2.11 -4.85
C ALA A 38 8.80 -2.68 -3.55
N TRP A 39 8.00 -2.82 -2.50
CA TRP A 39 8.44 -3.43 -1.24
C TRP A 39 8.80 -4.91 -1.40
N ASN A 40 7.99 -5.67 -2.14
CA ASN A 40 8.31 -7.05 -2.48
C ASN A 40 9.69 -7.17 -3.16
N ASN A 41 9.91 -6.39 -4.22
CA ASN A 41 11.16 -6.43 -4.97
C ASN A 41 12.35 -5.97 -4.12
N LEU A 42 12.18 -4.92 -3.31
CA LEU A 42 13.22 -4.43 -2.41
C LEU A 42 13.68 -5.52 -1.43
N ILE A 43 12.75 -6.22 -0.78
CA ILE A 43 13.11 -7.28 0.18
C ILE A 43 13.81 -8.45 -0.54
N GLN A 44 13.33 -8.83 -1.72
CA GLN A 44 13.97 -9.87 -2.53
C GLN A 44 15.40 -9.49 -2.90
N GLU A 45 15.63 -8.26 -3.35
CA GLU A 45 16.96 -7.78 -3.73
C GLU A 45 17.89 -7.70 -2.52
N ILE A 46 17.40 -7.25 -1.35
CA ILE A 46 18.16 -7.26 -0.11
C ILE A 46 18.61 -8.67 0.25
N VAL A 47 17.70 -9.65 0.16
CA VAL A 47 18.02 -11.05 0.44
C VAL A 47 19.02 -11.60 -0.59
N ALA A 48 18.86 -11.27 -1.87
CA ALA A 48 19.73 -11.75 -2.93
C ALA A 48 21.15 -11.15 -2.84
N GLN A 49 21.27 -9.86 -2.56
CA GLN A 49 22.55 -9.16 -2.57
C GLN A 49 23.31 -9.25 -1.25
N TYR A 50 22.62 -9.22 -0.12
CA TYR A 50 23.28 -9.18 1.20
C TYR A 50 23.23 -10.53 1.91
N ILE A 51 22.09 -11.23 1.89
CA ILE A 51 21.92 -12.45 2.69
C ILE A 51 22.48 -13.69 1.98
N LYS A 52 22.18 -13.86 0.68
CA LYS A 52 22.59 -15.05 -0.07
C LYS A 52 24.11 -15.24 -0.17
N PRO A 53 24.94 -14.19 -0.39
CA PRO A 53 26.40 -14.35 -0.44
C PRO A 53 27.02 -14.68 0.92
N MET A 54 26.45 -14.15 2.02
CA MET A 54 26.90 -14.44 3.38
C MET A 54 26.70 -15.91 3.78
N LEU A 55 25.71 -16.59 3.19
CA LEU A 55 25.36 -17.97 3.51
C LEU A 55 26.06 -19.01 2.63
N GLY A 56 26.92 -18.59 1.68
CA GLY A 56 27.80 -19.45 0.89
C GLY A 56 27.09 -20.58 0.13
N GLY A 57 26.63 -20.31 -1.10
CA GLY A 57 26.31 -21.29 -2.17
C GLY A 57 25.18 -22.32 -1.93
N ALA A 58 24.92 -22.76 -0.69
CA ALA A 58 24.13 -23.94 -0.37
C ALA A 58 22.65 -23.66 -0.05
N SER A 59 22.16 -22.42 -0.17
CA SER A 59 21.10 -21.98 0.73
C SER A 59 19.90 -21.29 0.06
N GLY A 60 19.49 -21.74 -1.15
CA GLY A 60 18.28 -21.22 -1.80
C GLY A 60 17.05 -21.26 -0.87
N ILE A 61 16.86 -22.34 -0.12
CA ILE A 61 15.76 -22.51 0.85
C ILE A 61 15.91 -21.56 2.05
N ILE A 62 17.12 -21.39 2.59
CA ILE A 62 17.34 -20.50 3.75
C ILE A 62 17.14 -19.04 3.35
N SER A 63 17.54 -18.65 2.14
CA SER A 63 17.27 -17.30 1.61
C SER A 63 15.76 -17.04 1.47
N LEU A 64 14.98 -18.02 1.00
CA LEU A 64 13.52 -17.94 0.95
C LEU A 64 12.89 -17.87 2.34
N LEU A 65 13.43 -18.60 3.32
CA LEU A 65 12.96 -18.55 4.70
C LEU A 65 13.19 -17.16 5.33
N ILE A 66 14.36 -16.55 5.10
CA ILE A 66 14.66 -15.20 5.59
C ILE A 66 13.75 -14.17 4.91
N TYR A 67 13.56 -14.27 3.60
CA TYR A 67 12.59 -13.45 2.87
C TYR A 67 11.19 -13.54 3.49
N ALA A 68 10.69 -14.76 3.76
CA ALA A 68 9.37 -14.97 4.34
C ALA A 68 9.24 -14.36 5.75
N ILE A 69 10.28 -14.50 6.59
CA ILE A 69 10.31 -13.89 7.93
C ILE A 69 10.27 -12.37 7.83
N LEU A 70 11.10 -11.77 6.97
CA LEU A 70 11.16 -10.31 6.79
C LEU A 70 9.82 -9.72 6.34
N VAL A 71 9.18 -10.33 5.34
CA VAL A 71 7.85 -9.90 4.86
C VAL A 71 6.81 -10.02 5.96
N THR A 72 6.84 -11.10 6.75
CA THR A 72 5.90 -11.31 7.86
C THR A 72 6.09 -10.27 8.97
N VAL A 73 7.32 -9.99 9.37
CA VAL A 73 7.62 -8.95 10.36
C VAL A 73 7.15 -7.58 9.87
N LEU A 74 7.44 -7.24 8.61
CA LEU A 74 6.98 -5.98 8.02
C LEU A 74 5.45 -5.88 8.01
N ALA A 75 4.75 -6.95 7.61
CA ALA A 75 3.30 -7.01 7.62
C ALA A 75 2.72 -6.79 9.04
N VAL A 76 3.29 -7.45 10.05
CA VAL A 76 2.87 -7.27 11.46
C VAL A 76 3.13 -5.84 11.92
N VAL A 77 4.30 -5.27 11.66
CA VAL A 77 4.64 -3.89 12.05
C VAL A 77 3.68 -2.90 11.40
N VAL A 78 3.45 -3.00 10.09
CA VAL A 78 2.56 -2.10 9.36
C VAL A 78 1.13 -2.22 9.86
N THR A 79 0.58 -3.44 9.94
CA THR A 79 -0.79 -3.68 10.40
C THR A 79 -1.01 -3.28 11.86
N TYR A 80 -0.04 -3.54 12.73
CA TYR A 80 -0.08 -3.11 14.14
C TYR A 80 -0.12 -1.59 14.26
N ASN A 81 0.75 -0.87 13.55
CA ASN A 81 0.75 0.60 13.57
C ASN A 81 -0.55 1.19 13.00
N LEU A 82 -1.06 0.65 11.89
CA LEU A 82 -2.35 1.03 11.33
C LEU A 82 -3.50 0.79 12.33
N SER A 83 -3.51 -0.36 13.03
CA SER A 83 -4.53 -0.67 14.02
C SER A 83 -4.57 0.34 15.16
N LYS A 84 -3.41 0.87 15.57
CA LYS A 84 -3.30 1.90 16.60
C LYS A 84 -3.85 3.25 16.12
N LEU A 85 -3.64 3.59 14.85
CA LEU A 85 -4.15 4.83 14.25
C LEU A 85 -5.68 4.84 14.10
N VAL A 86 -6.30 3.68 13.93
CA VAL A 86 -7.77 3.55 13.81
C VAL A 86 -8.46 3.57 15.18
N LYS A 87 -7.77 3.13 16.25
CA LYS A 87 -8.32 3.02 17.60
C LYS A 87 -8.21 4.32 18.41
N ASN A 88 -7.39 5.26 17.96
CA ASN A 88 -7.24 6.61 18.51
C ASN A 88 -8.07 7.62 17.71
#